data_AF-A0A554GDG2-F1
#
_entry.id   AF-A0A554GDG2-F1
#
_cell.length_a   1.000
_cell.length_b   1.000
_cell.length_c   1.000
_cell.angle_alpha   90.00
_cell.angle_beta   90.00
_cell.angle_gamma   90.00
#
_symmetry.space_group_name_H-M   'P 1'
#
loop_
_entity.id
_entity.type
_entity.pdbx_description
1 polymer ?
#
loop_
_entity_poly.entity_id
_entity_poly.type
_entity_poly.pdbx_seq_one_letter_code
_entity_poly.pdbx_strand_id
1 'polypeptide(L)' 'MKPTDTAEFIGELNAGVFANQIGHALSEVAAGVVDNKKVGTVTLTFSLKQIADSHQVTVNHKLAYKVPTKRG' A
#
# COMPACT_ATOMS: atom_id res chain seq x y z
N MET A 1 11.71 -15.12 17.79
CA MET A 1 10.73 -14.05 17.49
C MET A 1 9.76 -14.60 16.45
N LYS A 2 8.45 -14.52 16.67
CA LYS A 2 7.45 -14.89 15.66
C LYS A 2 7.40 -13.76 14.60
N PRO A 3 7.41 -14.06 13.28
CA PRO A 3 7.22 -13.04 12.25
C PRO A 3 5.85 -12.35 12.38
N THR A 4 5.76 -11.10 11.93
CA THR A 4 4.49 -10.36 11.85
C THR A 4 3.50 -11.11 10.95
N ASP A 5 2.27 -11.28 11.40
CA ASP A 5 1.18 -11.75 10.54
C ASP A 5 0.81 -10.63 9.57
N THR A 6 1.07 -10.84 8.29
CA THR A 6 0.88 -9.79 7.28
C THR A 6 -0.60 -9.52 7.00
N ALA A 7 -1.46 -10.52 7.07
CA ALA A 7 -2.88 -10.36 6.80
C ALA A 7 -3.56 -9.58 7.93
N GLU A 8 -3.26 -9.94 9.18
CA GLU A 8 -3.70 -9.21 10.37
C GLU A 8 -3.16 -7.77 10.35
N PHE A 9 -1.85 -7.59 10.15
CA PHE A 9 -1.22 -6.27 10.11
C PHE A 9 -1.88 -5.34 9.09
N ILE A 10 -1.99 -5.75 7.83
CA ILE A 10 -2.61 -4.93 6.77
C ILE A 10 -4.11 -4.72 7.03
N GLY A 11 -4.79 -5.73 7.60
CA GLY A 11 -6.21 -5.70 7.92
C GLY A 11 -6.58 -4.76 9.06
N GLU A 12 -5.64 -4.38 9.92
CA GLU A 12 -5.87 -3.43 11.02
C GLU A 12 -5.46 -1.99 10.67
N LEU A 13 -4.61 -1.79 9.64
CA LEU A 13 -4.15 -0.46 9.25
C LEU A 13 -5.30 0.44 8.79
N ASN A 14 -5.22 1.71 9.21
CA ASN A 14 -6.19 2.75 8.90
C ASN A 14 -7.63 2.33 9.27
N ALA A 15 -7.83 1.85 10.50
CA ALA A 15 -9.12 1.33 10.99
C ALA A 15 -9.69 0.21 10.08
N GLY A 16 -8.80 -0.58 9.47
CA GLY A 16 -9.11 -1.69 8.59
C GLY A 16 -9.58 -1.35 7.18
N VAL A 17 -9.53 -0.08 6.76
CA VAL A 17 -9.87 0.27 5.37
C VAL A 17 -8.68 0.19 4.41
N PHE A 18 -7.45 0.04 4.91
CA PHE A 18 -6.26 0.07 4.06
C PHE A 18 -6.22 -1.06 3.03
N ALA A 19 -6.62 -2.27 3.42
CA ALA A 19 -6.74 -3.41 2.49
C ALA A 19 -7.69 -3.09 1.32
N ASN A 20 -8.82 -2.44 1.59
CA ASN A 20 -9.77 -2.02 0.55
C ASN A 20 -9.19 -0.93 -0.35
N GLN A 21 -8.44 0.03 0.22
CA GLN A 21 -7.76 1.08 -0.56
C GLN A 21 -6.71 0.49 -1.52
N ILE A 22 -5.95 -0.51 -1.06
CA ILE A 22 -4.99 -1.25 -1.90
C ILE A 22 -5.74 -1.96 -3.03
N GLY A 23 -6.82 -2.69 -2.71
CA GLY A 23 -7.62 -3.39 -3.70
C GLY A 23 -8.22 -2.46 -4.77
N HIS A 24 -8.69 -1.29 -4.36
CA HIS A 24 -9.17 -0.26 -5.28
C HIS A 24 -8.06 0.26 -6.19
N ALA A 25 -6.92 0.66 -5.64
CA ALA A 25 -5.78 1.17 -6.41
C ALA A 25 -5.24 0.13 -7.41
N LEU A 26 -5.14 -1.14 -7.01
CA LEU A 26 -4.75 -2.24 -7.91
C LEU A 26 -5.73 -2.40 -9.07
N SER A 27 -7.03 -2.35 -8.78
CA SER A 27 -8.09 -2.51 -9.79
C SER A 27 -8.08 -1.35 -10.79
N GLU A 28 -7.98 -0.12 -10.28
CA GLU A 28 -7.94 1.11 -11.09
C GLU A 28 -6.70 1.14 -12.01
N VAL A 29 -5.52 0.84 -11.45
CA VAL A 29 -4.28 0.78 -12.23
C VAL A 29 -4.34 -0.32 -13.28
N ALA A 30 -4.85 -1.51 -12.94
CA ALA A 30 -4.99 -2.62 -13.88
C ALA A 30 -5.91 -2.26 -15.06
N ALA A 31 -7.06 -1.64 -14.79
CA ALA A 31 -7.96 -1.15 -15.83
C ALA A 31 -7.26 -0.13 -16.75
N GLY A 32 -6.57 0.86 -16.16
CA GLY A 32 -5.80 1.84 -16.93
C GLY A 32 -4.72 1.20 -17.81
N VAL A 33 -4.01 0.18 -17.30
CA VAL A 33 -2.97 -0.55 -18.06
C VAL A 33 -3.59 -1.25 -19.28
N VAL A 34 -4.73 -1.92 -19.11
CA VAL A 34 -5.42 -2.61 -20.21
C VAL A 34 -5.93 -1.61 -21.25
N ASP A 35 -6.58 -0.53 -20.81
CA ASP A 35 -7.19 0.46 -21.70
C ASP A 35 -6.15 1.25 -22.50
N ASN A 36 -5.01 1.56 -21.88
CA ASN A 36 -4.01 2.46 -22.46
C ASN A 36 -2.74 1.77 -22.95
N LYS A 37 -2.59 0.45 -22.73
CA LYS A 37 -1.42 -0.36 -23.13
C LYS A 37 -0.09 0.24 -22.67
N LYS A 38 -0.09 0.82 -21.46
CA LYS A 38 1.06 1.49 -20.84
C LYS A 38 1.26 0.95 -19.43
N VAL A 39 2.48 1.07 -18.93
CA VAL A 39 2.82 0.64 -17.57
C VAL A 39 2.15 1.56 -16.54
N GLY A 40 1.47 0.94 -15.57
CA GLY A 40 0.98 1.57 -14.35
C GLY A 40 1.76 1.06 -13.14
N THR A 41 1.69 1.79 -12.02
CA THR A 41 2.42 1.42 -10.80
C THR A 41 1.55 1.56 -9.56
N VAL A 42 1.75 0.66 -8.60
CA VAL A 42 1.23 0.77 -7.22
C VAL A 42 2.42 0.57 -6.28
N THR A 43 2.62 1.50 -5.37
CA THR A 43 3.74 1.51 -4.41
C THR A 43 3.20 1.62 -2.99
N LEU A 44 3.55 0.64 -2.17
CA LEU A 44 3.36 0.67 -0.73
C LEU A 44 4.69 1.00 -0.06
N THR A 45 4.69 1.96 0.84
CA THR A 45 5.87 2.34 1.63
C THR A 45 5.55 2.22 3.11
N PHE A 46 6.39 1.49 3.84
CA PHE A 46 6.36 1.41 5.29
C PHE A 46 7.63 2.04 5.85
N SER A 47 7.48 3.02 6.73
CA SER A 47 8.60 3.69 7.40
C SER A 47 8.53 3.40 8.89
N LEU A 48 9.58 2.77 9.42
CA LEU A 48 9.65 2.34 10.80
C LEU A 48 10.57 3.26 11.60
N LYS A 49 10.14 3.66 12.79
CA LYS A 49 10.94 4.46 13.73
C LYS A 49 10.79 3.87 15.13
N GLN A 50 11.90 3.61 15.81
CA GLN A 50 11.89 3.17 17.21
C GLN A 50 11.24 4.22 18.12
N ILE A 51 10.46 3.74 19.09
CA ILE A 51 9.82 4.59 20.11
C ILE A 51 10.77 4.70 21.30
N ALA A 52 11.48 5.83 21.40
CA ALA A 52 12.48 6.09 22.44
C ALA A 52 13.44 4.89 22.62
N ASP A 53 13.70 4.47 23.85
CA ASP A 53 14.56 3.31 24.17
C ASP A 53 13.77 1.99 24.32
N SER A 54 12.52 1.95 23.86
CA SER A 54 11.68 0.74 23.95
C SER A 54 12.00 -0.26 22.85
N HIS A 55 11.42 -1.47 22.97
CA HIS A 55 11.41 -2.48 21.91
C HIS A 55 10.22 -2.35 20.96
N GLN A 56 9.63 -1.16 20.84
CA GLN A 56 8.48 -0.87 19.98
C GLN A 56 8.87 0.10 18.87
N VAL A 57 8.15 0.03 17.74
CA VAL A 57 8.33 0.92 16.58
C VAL A 57 7.00 1.55 16.18
N THR A 58 7.02 2.81 15.79
CA THR A 58 5.95 3.41 14.99
C THR A 58 6.12 2.97 13.55
N VAL A 59 5.02 2.59 12.90
CA VAL A 59 5.00 2.26 11.47
C VAL A 59 4.10 3.25 10.74
N ASN A 60 4.71 4.15 9.96
CA ASN A 60 3.97 4.98 9.02
C ASN A 60 3.81 4.23 7.71
N HIS A 61 2.64 4.32 7.09
CA HIS A 61 2.36 3.68 5.80
C HIS A 61 1.88 4.72 4.78
N LYS A 62 2.22 4.50 3.51
CA LYS A 62 1.79 5.31 2.38
C LYS A 62 1.44 4.41 1.19
N LEU A 63 0.28 4.66 0.60
CA LEU A 63 -0.13 4.12 -0.69
C LEU A 63 0.00 5.22 -1.74
N ALA A 64 0.75 4.96 -2.80
CA ALA A 64 0.86 5.82 -3.97
C ALA A 64 0.68 4.98 -5.23
N TYR A 65 0.00 5.49 -6.24
CA TYR A 65 -0.18 4.76 -7.50
C TYR A 65 -0.29 5.70 -8.69
N LYS A 66 0.08 5.20 -9.87
CA LYS A 66 -0.01 5.87 -11.16
C LYS A 66 -0.87 5.04 -12.10
N VAL A 67 -2.05 5.54 -12.41
CA VAL A 67 -2.91 5.00 -13.46
C VAL A 67 -2.45 5.59 -14.80
N PRO A 68 -2.08 4.76 -15.79
CA PRO A 68 -1.66 5.27 -17.08
C PRO A 68 -2.87 5.84 -17.85
N THR A 69 -2.66 6.94 -18.57
CA THR A 69 -3.69 7.56 -19.42
C THR A 69 -3.29 7.57 -20.89
N LYS A 70 -4.25 7.87 -21.77
CA LYS A 70 -4.03 7.95 -23.22
C LYS A 70 -2.91 8.93 -23.57
N ARG A 71 -2.81 10.07 -22.86
CA ARG A 71 -1.85 11.14 -23.16
C ARG A 71 -0.57 11.12 -22.32
N GLY A 72 -0.44 10.23 -21.33
CA GLY A 72 0.76 10.10 -20.49
C GLY A 72 0.44 9.73 -19.05
#